data_AF-A0A3M0VY13-F1
#
_entry.id   AF-A0A3M0VY13-F1
#
_cell.length_a   1.000
_cell.length_b   1.000
_cell.length_c   1.000
_cell.angle_alpha   90.00
_cell.angle_beta   90.00
_cell.angle_gamma   90.00
#
_symmetry.space_group_name_H-M   'P 1'
#
loop_
_entity.id
_entity.type
_entity.pdbx_description
1 polymer ?
#
loop_
_entity_poly.entity_id
_entity_poly.type
_entity_poly.pdbx_seq_one_letter_code
_entity_poly.pdbx_strand_id
1 'polypeptide(L)'
;MPPLTPPPQLSPSFCFSQSTLLSFLNNSRSMTDDSISTNLNALATPSRTSPQGPDTLIRQPGPSQRPIPRSACDSFITNALFPAWWAREQVLDYCTSVAQAPDVDDPEASAREAYNQAGQARVESKNERLDPYSGRFFRKESRSEELAGFCERERVVEDIVRERSWDVVRSRCGVDLDESFVGGGRERPWAGAFSKWKADSRARRGNELH
;
A
#
# COMPACT_ATOMS: atom_id res chain seq x y z
N MET A 1 -23.96 -23.58 6.68
CA MET A 1 -22.62 -22.98 6.78
C MET A 1 -22.18 -22.70 5.35
N PRO A 2 -22.09 -21.44 4.91
CA PRO A 2 -21.66 -21.15 3.54
C PRO A 2 -20.19 -21.58 3.38
N PRO A 3 -19.80 -22.15 2.23
CA PRO A 3 -18.43 -22.59 2.00
C PRO A 3 -17.50 -21.38 2.07
N LEU A 4 -16.40 -21.53 2.82
CA LEU A 4 -15.29 -20.59 2.83
C LEU A 4 -14.74 -20.54 1.40
N THR A 5 -15.02 -19.46 0.68
CA THR A 5 -14.43 -19.19 -0.63
C THR A 5 -12.90 -19.19 -0.46
N PRO A 6 -12.16 -20.02 -1.22
CA PRO A 6 -10.70 -19.98 -1.19
C PRO A 6 -10.24 -18.55 -1.53
N PRO A 7 -9.15 -18.07 -0.90
CA PRO A 7 -8.64 -16.73 -1.17
C PRO A 7 -8.37 -16.60 -2.69
N PRO A 8 -8.74 -15.46 -3.31
CA PRO A 8 -8.53 -15.27 -4.74
C PRO A 8 -7.04 -15.47 -5.04
N GLN A 9 -6.74 -16.49 -5.84
CA GLN A 9 -5.40 -16.77 -6.32
C GLN A 9 -5.00 -15.60 -7.25
N LEU A 10 -3.86 -14.97 -6.97
CA LEU A 10 -3.33 -13.92 -7.85
C LEU A 10 -3.03 -14.52 -9.22
N SER A 11 -3.56 -13.91 -10.28
CA SER A 11 -3.35 -14.33 -11.67
C SER A 11 -2.69 -13.20 -12.47
N PRO A 12 -1.97 -13.51 -13.56
CA PRO A 12 -1.41 -12.45 -14.42
C PRO A 12 -2.51 -11.57 -15.03
N SER A 13 -3.67 -12.15 -15.34
CA SER A 13 -4.84 -11.42 -15.85
C SER A 13 -5.36 -10.35 -14.88
N PHE A 14 -5.24 -10.57 -13.56
CA PHE A 14 -5.57 -9.58 -12.55
C PHE A 14 -4.63 -8.36 -12.64
N CYS A 15 -3.33 -8.58 -12.85
CA CYS A 15 -2.34 -7.50 -12.94
C CYS A 15 -2.51 -6.65 -14.20
N PHE A 16 -2.79 -7.27 -15.36
CA PHE A 16 -3.00 -6.52 -16.60
C PHE A 16 -4.33 -5.74 -16.63
N SER A 17 -5.26 -6.05 -15.73
CA SER A 17 -6.44 -5.20 -15.50
C SER A 17 -6.13 -4.09 -14.50
N GLN A 18 -5.52 -3.00 -14.97
CA GLN A 18 -5.11 -1.87 -14.11
C GLN A 18 -6.26 -1.31 -13.27
N SER A 19 -7.49 -1.25 -13.83
CA SER A 19 -8.67 -0.78 -13.10
C SER A 19 -9.05 -1.71 -11.93
N THR A 20 -8.93 -3.02 -12.13
CA THR A 20 -9.19 -4.01 -11.08
C THR A 20 -8.12 -3.96 -10.00
N LEU A 21 -6.84 -3.89 -10.40
CA LEU A 21 -5.71 -3.75 -9.47
C LEU A 21 -5.83 -2.47 -8.63
N LEU A 22 -6.11 -1.33 -9.26
CA LEU A 22 -6.32 -0.06 -8.56
C LEU A 22 -7.54 -0.11 -7.63
N SER A 23 -8.64 -0.73 -8.07
CA SER A 23 -9.84 -0.89 -7.24
C SER A 23 -9.56 -1.72 -6.00
N PHE A 24 -8.77 -2.80 -6.12
CA PHE A 24 -8.32 -3.60 -4.98
C PHE A 24 -7.50 -2.77 -4.00
N LEU A 25 -6.49 -2.03 -4.49
CA LEU A 25 -5.62 -1.21 -3.65
C LEU A 25 -6.43 -0.13 -2.91
N ASN A 26 -7.29 0.59 -3.62
CA ASN A 26 -8.15 1.63 -3.05
C ASN A 26 -9.14 1.06 -2.03
N ASN A 27 -9.75 -0.09 -2.30
CA ASN A 27 -10.65 -0.73 -1.35
C ASN A 27 -9.91 -1.16 -0.07
N SER A 28 -8.73 -1.76 -0.21
CA SER A 28 -7.89 -2.14 0.94
C SER A 28 -7.49 -0.92 1.78
N ARG A 29 -7.05 0.17 1.15
CA ARG A 29 -6.71 1.45 1.82
C ARG A 29 -7.93 2.04 2.53
N SER A 30 -9.10 2.06 1.88
CA SER A 30 -10.33 2.58 2.48
C SER A 30 -10.73 1.84 3.77
N MET A 31 -10.63 0.51 3.75
CA MET A 31 -10.98 -0.34 4.89
C MET A 31 -10.00 -0.25 6.08
N THR A 32 -8.78 0.23 5.86
CA THR A 32 -7.73 0.18 6.89
C THR A 32 -7.09 1.54 7.17
N ASP A 33 -6.55 2.18 6.15
CA ASP A 33 -5.78 3.42 6.23
C ASP A 33 -6.68 4.68 6.24
N ASP A 34 -7.64 4.82 5.31
CA ASP A 34 -8.50 6.02 5.29
C ASP A 34 -9.44 6.08 6.51
N SER A 35 -9.84 4.90 6.99
CA SER A 35 -10.67 4.73 8.18
C SER A 35 -9.86 4.60 9.47
N ILE A 36 -8.54 4.80 9.45
CA ILE A 36 -7.63 4.59 10.58
C ILE A 36 -8.08 5.32 11.85
N SER A 37 -8.48 6.59 11.73
CA SER A 37 -8.94 7.39 12.87
C SER A 37 -10.20 6.81 13.50
N THR A 38 -11.14 6.38 12.66
CA THR A 38 -12.40 5.75 13.10
C THR A 38 -12.12 4.41 13.78
N ASN A 39 -11.27 3.58 13.17
CA ASN A 39 -10.85 2.29 13.72
C ASN A 39 -10.19 2.46 15.09
N LEU A 40 -9.27 3.42 15.24
CA LEU A 40 -8.61 3.70 16.52
C LEU A 40 -9.56 4.29 17.57
N ASN A 41 -10.49 5.16 17.17
CA ASN A 41 -11.50 5.70 18.08
C ASN A 41 -12.44 4.61 18.61
N ALA A 42 -12.73 3.57 17.83
CA ALA A 42 -13.53 2.44 18.28
C ALA A 42 -12.83 1.58 19.35
N LEU A 43 -11.49 1.62 19.40
CA LEU A 43 -10.69 0.95 20.44
C LEU A 43 -10.68 1.72 21.76
N ALA A 44 -11.04 3.01 21.74
CA ALA A 44 -11.12 3.82 22.96
C ALA A 44 -12.30 3.33 23.82
N THR A 45 -12.00 2.79 25.00
CA THR A 45 -13.02 2.30 25.92
C THR A 45 -13.91 3.48 26.36
N PRO A 46 -15.25 3.40 26.27
CA PRO A 46 -16.08 4.37 26.96
C PRO A 46 -15.83 4.21 28.46
N SER A 47 -15.48 5.30 29.15
CA SER A 47 -15.42 5.31 30.60
C SER A 47 -16.75 4.73 31.12
N ARG A 48 -16.69 3.61 31.84
CA ARG A 48 -17.80 3.12 32.65
C ARG A 48 -17.96 4.08 33.84
N THR A 49 -18.39 5.31 33.58
CA THR A 49 -19.01 6.14 34.61
C THR A 49 -20.38 5.53 34.88
N SER A 50 -20.46 4.77 35.96
CA SER A 50 -21.74 4.45 36.61
C SER A 50 -22.55 5.75 36.73
N PRO A 51 -23.84 5.79 36.34
CA PRO A 51 -24.67 6.97 36.56
C PRO A 51 -25.00 7.06 38.05
N GLN A 52 -24.08 7.64 38.83
CA GLN A 52 -24.25 7.92 40.25
C GLN A 52 -23.97 9.40 40.48
N GLY A 53 -25.04 10.16 40.66
CA GLY A 53 -24.98 11.51 41.22
C GLY A 53 -25.47 12.61 40.28
N PRO A 54 -26.49 13.40 40.68
CA PRO A 54 -26.87 14.61 39.97
C PRO A 54 -25.94 15.74 40.43
N ASP A 55 -24.72 15.80 39.90
CA ASP A 55 -23.93 17.02 39.81
C ASP A 55 -22.56 16.70 39.22
N THR A 56 -22.30 17.17 38.00
CA THR A 56 -21.06 17.87 37.62
C THR A 56 -21.04 18.12 36.11
N LEU A 57 -20.90 19.40 35.75
CA LEU A 57 -20.68 19.92 34.41
C LEU A 57 -19.26 19.62 33.89
N ILE A 58 -18.76 18.39 34.08
CA ILE A 58 -17.46 17.99 33.53
C ILE A 58 -17.67 17.57 32.08
N ARG A 59 -17.23 18.42 31.15
CA ARG A 59 -17.19 18.14 29.72
C ARG A 59 -16.38 16.85 29.50
N GLN A 60 -17.06 15.76 29.19
CA GLN A 60 -16.38 14.52 28.84
C GLN A 60 -15.42 14.78 27.67
N PRO A 61 -14.18 14.26 27.72
CA PRO A 61 -13.26 14.37 26.60
C PRO A 61 -13.90 13.75 25.36
N GLY A 62 -13.82 14.49 24.24
CA GLY A 62 -14.30 14.01 22.95
C GLY A 62 -13.64 12.68 22.58
N PRO A 63 -14.25 11.88 21.68
CA PRO A 63 -13.74 10.55 21.33
C PRO A 63 -12.27 10.54 20.87
N SER A 64 -11.80 11.63 20.25
CA SER A 64 -10.40 11.83 19.84
C SER A 64 -9.40 12.09 20.99
N GLN A 65 -9.88 12.43 22.19
CA GLN A 65 -9.05 12.72 23.36
C GLN A 65 -9.03 11.58 24.39
N ARG A 66 -9.79 10.50 24.14
CA ARG A 66 -9.81 9.34 25.04
C ARG A 66 -8.52 8.53 24.86
N PRO A 67 -7.87 8.10 25.96
CA PRO A 67 -6.70 7.25 25.89
C PRO A 67 -7.09 5.87 25.34
N ILE A 68 -6.28 5.35 24.42
CA ILE A 68 -6.43 3.99 23.90
C ILE A 68 -5.48 3.08 24.70
N PRO A 69 -5.94 1.92 25.22
CA PRO A 69 -5.04 0.97 25.87
C PRO A 69 -3.94 0.50 24.91
N ARG A 70 -2.67 0.50 25.36
CA ARG A 70 -1.52 0.08 24.52
C ARG A 70 -1.72 -1.30 23.90
N SER A 71 -2.22 -2.27 24.66
CA SER A 71 -2.51 -3.62 24.16
C SER A 71 -3.57 -3.66 23.05
N ALA A 72 -4.55 -2.75 23.08
CA ALA A 72 -5.56 -2.64 22.03
C ALA A 72 -4.96 -2.07 20.74
N CYS A 73 -4.08 -1.07 20.88
CA CYS A 73 -3.30 -0.52 19.77
C CYS A 73 -2.36 -1.56 19.15
N ASP A 74 -1.58 -2.26 19.98
CA ASP A 74 -0.66 -3.30 19.50
C ASP A 74 -1.42 -4.39 18.75
N SER A 75 -2.54 -4.86 19.30
CA SER A 75 -3.41 -5.85 18.64
C SER A 75 -3.95 -5.34 17.30
N PHE A 76 -4.40 -4.09 17.22
CA PHE A 76 -4.85 -3.49 15.97
C PHE A 76 -3.72 -3.43 14.94
N ILE A 77 -2.53 -2.99 15.35
CA ILE A 77 -1.36 -2.88 14.47
C ILE A 77 -0.97 -4.26 13.93
N THR A 78 -0.83 -5.26 14.80
CA THR A 78 -0.31 -6.58 14.42
C THR A 78 -1.34 -7.47 13.72
N ASN A 79 -2.63 -7.26 13.98
CA ASN A 79 -3.70 -8.16 13.51
C ASN A 79 -4.57 -7.55 12.41
N ALA A 80 -4.54 -6.22 12.20
CA ALA A 80 -5.31 -5.57 11.15
C ALA A 80 -4.42 -4.74 10.21
N LEU A 81 -3.67 -3.76 10.75
CA LEU A 81 -2.93 -2.81 9.93
C LEU A 81 -1.80 -3.47 9.12
N PHE A 82 -0.86 -4.13 9.80
CA PHE A 82 0.28 -4.77 9.15
C PHE A 82 -0.12 -5.93 8.21
N PRO A 83 -1.07 -6.81 8.55
CA PRO A 83 -1.60 -7.78 7.59
C PRO A 83 -2.13 -7.14 6.31
N ALA A 84 -2.87 -6.02 6.40
CA ALA A 84 -3.38 -5.34 5.21
C ALA A 84 -2.26 -4.72 4.37
N TRP A 85 -1.27 -4.07 5.00
CA TRP A 85 -0.09 -3.55 4.32
C TRP A 85 0.71 -4.64 3.61
N TRP A 86 0.83 -5.80 4.25
CA TRP A 86 1.52 -6.96 3.68
C TRP A 86 0.74 -7.59 2.53
N ALA A 87 -0.58 -7.66 2.61
CA ALA A 87 -1.42 -8.11 1.51
C ALA A 87 -1.22 -7.24 0.26
N ARG A 88 -1.21 -5.91 0.42
CA ARG A 88 -0.94 -4.98 -0.70
C ARG A 88 0.48 -5.09 -1.23
N GLU A 89 1.48 -5.24 -0.35
CA GLU A 89 2.89 -5.47 -0.77
C GLU A 89 3.02 -6.73 -1.62
N GLN A 90 2.43 -7.86 -1.19
CA GLN A 90 2.46 -9.10 -1.95
C GLN A 90 1.79 -8.98 -3.32
N VAL A 91 0.69 -8.22 -3.42
CA VAL A 91 0.03 -7.96 -4.70
C VAL A 91 0.92 -7.15 -5.63
N LEU A 92 1.54 -6.07 -5.12
CA LEU A 92 2.46 -5.26 -5.91
C LEU A 92 3.71 -6.03 -6.32
N ASP A 93 4.26 -6.86 -5.44
CA ASP A 93 5.41 -7.75 -5.72
C ASP A 93 5.07 -8.76 -6.81
N TYR A 94 3.90 -9.40 -6.71
CA TYR A 94 3.42 -10.32 -7.72
C TYR A 94 3.21 -9.61 -9.08
N CYS A 95 2.54 -8.45 -9.11
CA CYS A 95 2.34 -7.75 -10.38
C CYS A 95 3.65 -7.17 -10.95
N THR A 96 4.63 -6.85 -10.10
CA THR A 96 5.98 -6.48 -10.55
C THR A 96 6.68 -7.66 -11.22
N SER A 97 6.57 -8.87 -10.67
CA SER A 97 7.17 -10.06 -11.29
C SER A 97 6.48 -10.43 -12.61
N VAL A 98 5.16 -10.28 -12.69
CA VAL A 98 4.40 -10.42 -13.95
C VAL A 98 4.86 -9.40 -14.99
N ALA A 99 5.06 -8.13 -14.60
CA ALA A 99 5.53 -7.08 -15.50
C ALA A 99 6.96 -7.31 -16.04
N GLN A 100 7.79 -8.04 -15.29
CA GLN A 100 9.16 -8.39 -15.70
C GLN A 100 9.21 -9.65 -16.59
N ALA A 101 8.14 -10.45 -16.62
CA ALA A 101 8.08 -11.65 -17.44
C ALA A 101 7.84 -11.30 -18.92
N PRO A 102 8.42 -12.06 -19.88
CA PRO A 102 8.11 -11.91 -21.29
C PRO A 102 6.62 -12.09 -21.57
N ASP A 103 6.03 -11.11 -22.22
CA ASP A 103 4.60 -11.10 -22.50
C ASP A 103 4.29 -11.71 -23.86
N VAL A 104 4.18 -13.04 -23.88
CA VAL A 104 3.95 -13.82 -25.10
C VAL A 104 2.55 -13.59 -25.69
N ASP A 105 1.60 -13.19 -24.84
CA ASP A 105 0.18 -13.03 -25.20
C ASP A 105 -0.20 -11.57 -25.50
N ASP A 106 0.76 -10.68 -25.81
CA ASP A 106 0.49 -9.29 -26.17
C ASP A 106 -0.06 -9.20 -27.61
N PRO A 107 -1.38 -8.94 -27.80
CA PRO A 107 -1.97 -8.87 -29.14
C PRO A 107 -1.48 -7.64 -29.92
N GLU A 108 -0.95 -6.61 -29.26
CA GLU A 108 -0.51 -5.38 -29.89
C GLU A 108 1.00 -5.33 -30.17
N ALA A 109 1.74 -6.40 -29.85
CA ALA A 109 3.21 -6.42 -29.95
C ALA A 109 3.72 -6.01 -31.35
N SER A 110 3.21 -6.65 -32.41
CA SER A 110 3.63 -6.39 -33.79
C SER A 110 3.26 -4.97 -34.27
N ALA A 111 2.05 -4.52 -33.97
CA ALA A 111 1.58 -3.18 -34.33
C ALA A 111 2.39 -2.09 -33.61
N ARG A 112 2.72 -2.31 -32.34
CA ARG A 112 3.55 -1.43 -31.52
C ARG A 112 4.99 -1.36 -32.03
N GLU A 113 5.58 -2.49 -32.40
CA GLU A 113 6.92 -2.54 -33.00
C GLU A 113 6.97 -1.75 -34.32
N ALA A 114 6.00 -1.97 -35.21
CA ALA A 114 5.90 -1.23 -36.46
C ALA A 114 5.74 0.29 -36.24
N TYR A 115 4.88 0.69 -35.29
CA TYR A 115 4.72 2.10 -34.91
C TYR A 115 6.01 2.70 -34.36
N ASN A 116 6.69 1.99 -33.46
CA ASN A 116 7.94 2.43 -32.85
C ASN A 116 9.07 2.56 -33.86
N GLN A 117 9.22 1.60 -34.77
CA GLN A 117 10.21 1.65 -35.84
C GLN A 117 9.95 2.80 -36.81
N ALA A 118 8.70 2.99 -37.26
CA ALA A 118 8.34 4.07 -38.17
C ALA A 118 8.56 5.45 -37.53
N GLY A 119 8.25 5.59 -36.25
CA GLY A 119 8.47 6.81 -35.49
C GLY A 119 9.95 7.15 -35.30
N GLN A 120 10.77 6.15 -34.97
CA GLN A 120 12.23 6.31 -34.85
C GLN A 120 12.86 6.71 -36.18
N ALA A 121 12.54 6.02 -37.27
CA ALA A 121 13.03 6.35 -38.61
C ALA A 121 12.62 7.78 -39.04
N ARG A 122 11.43 8.25 -38.65
CA ARG A 122 10.98 9.63 -38.90
C ARG A 122 11.79 10.66 -38.12
N VAL A 123 12.25 10.34 -36.91
CA VAL A 123 13.12 11.25 -36.14
C VAL A 123 14.54 11.26 -36.71
N GLU A 124 15.09 10.08 -37.02
CA GLU A 124 16.44 9.93 -37.57
C GLU A 124 16.62 10.58 -38.94
N SER A 125 15.57 10.59 -39.77
CA SER A 125 15.60 11.20 -41.10
C SER A 125 15.55 12.74 -41.11
N LYS A 126 15.39 13.39 -39.94
CA LYS A 126 15.28 14.84 -39.86
C LYS A 126 16.57 15.50 -39.41
N ASN A 127 16.89 16.60 -40.08
CA ASN A 127 18.03 17.43 -39.74
C ASN A 127 17.65 18.45 -38.64
N GLU A 128 18.19 18.24 -37.45
CA GLU A 128 17.94 19.07 -36.25
C GLU A 128 18.29 20.56 -36.45
N ARG A 129 19.18 20.89 -37.40
CA ARG A 129 19.49 22.29 -37.74
C ARG A 129 18.38 23.01 -38.50
N LEU A 130 17.50 22.26 -39.19
CA LEU A 130 16.43 22.83 -40.01
C LEU A 130 15.13 23.01 -39.19
N ASP A 131 14.90 22.14 -38.21
CA ASP A 131 13.79 22.23 -37.27
C ASP A 131 14.16 21.62 -35.90
N PRO A 132 14.43 22.47 -34.89
CA PRO A 132 14.76 22.05 -33.52
C PRO A 132 13.65 21.28 -32.78
N TYR A 133 12.40 21.29 -33.27
CA TYR A 133 11.27 20.61 -32.63
C TYR A 133 10.98 19.24 -33.27
N SER A 134 11.74 18.87 -34.29
CA SER A 134 11.41 17.76 -35.16
C SER A 134 11.78 16.37 -34.65
N GLY A 135 12.62 16.31 -33.59
CA GLY A 135 13.15 15.08 -32.99
C GLY A 135 12.30 14.42 -31.91
N ARG A 136 11.07 14.90 -31.66
CA ARG A 136 10.21 14.30 -30.63
C ARG A 136 9.38 13.16 -31.21
N PHE A 137 9.70 11.94 -30.81
CA PHE A 137 8.87 10.76 -30.98
C PHE A 137 8.61 10.11 -29.63
N PHE A 138 7.34 9.79 -29.36
CA PHE A 138 6.94 9.07 -28.16
C PHE A 138 6.75 7.60 -28.52
N ARG A 139 7.62 6.75 -27.97
CA ARG A 139 7.52 5.30 -28.08
C ARG A 139 6.23 4.84 -27.42
N LYS A 140 5.48 3.96 -28.10
CA LYS A 140 4.36 3.24 -27.49
C LYS A 140 4.93 2.13 -26.60
N GLU A 141 4.60 2.19 -25.31
CA GLU A 141 5.02 1.21 -24.29
C GLU A 141 4.26 -0.11 -24.47
N SER A 142 4.85 -1.22 -24.03
CA SER A 142 4.15 -2.50 -23.91
C SER A 142 3.22 -2.51 -22.71
N ARG A 143 2.20 -3.38 -22.70
CA ARG A 143 1.34 -3.52 -21.51
C ARG A 143 2.13 -3.93 -20.25
N SER A 144 3.24 -4.66 -20.41
CA SER A 144 4.17 -4.99 -19.32
C SER A 144 4.97 -3.78 -18.84
N GLU A 145 5.43 -2.92 -19.75
CA GLU A 145 6.12 -1.66 -19.40
C GLU A 145 5.15 -0.70 -18.67
N GLU A 146 3.92 -0.57 -19.18
CA GLU A 146 2.86 0.21 -18.53
C GLU A 146 2.54 -0.33 -17.13
N LEU A 147 2.44 -1.65 -16.98
CA LEU A 147 2.21 -2.32 -15.69
C LEU A 147 3.38 -2.11 -14.73
N ALA A 148 4.63 -2.17 -15.21
CA ALA A 148 5.81 -1.90 -14.39
C ALA A 148 5.79 -0.47 -13.84
N GLY A 149 5.53 0.51 -14.71
CA GLY A 149 5.39 1.91 -14.31
C GLY A 149 4.20 2.13 -13.37
N PHE A 150 3.09 1.41 -13.57
CA PHE A 150 1.96 1.43 -12.63
C PHE A 150 2.37 0.92 -11.25
N CYS A 151 3.02 -0.25 -11.17
CA CYS A 151 3.46 -0.83 -9.90
C CYS A 151 4.46 0.07 -9.17
N GLU A 152 5.39 0.72 -9.89
CA GLU A 152 6.34 1.67 -9.31
C GLU A 152 5.63 2.87 -8.67
N ARG A 153 4.68 3.49 -9.39
CA ARG A 153 3.87 4.59 -8.85
C ARG A 153 3.06 4.16 -7.63
N GLU A 154 2.42 3.00 -7.68
CA GLU A 154 1.64 2.50 -6.55
C GLU A 154 2.50 2.18 -5.32
N ARG A 155 3.77 1.78 -5.48
CA ARG A 155 4.70 1.64 -4.34
C ARG A 155 4.98 2.97 -3.67
N VAL A 156 5.18 4.04 -4.45
CA VAL A 156 5.36 5.40 -3.91
C VAL A 156 4.09 5.83 -3.16
N VAL A 157 2.91 5.55 -3.73
CA VAL A 157 1.63 5.82 -3.04
C VAL A 157 1.53 5.03 -1.74
N GLU A 158 1.87 3.74 -1.73
CA GLU A 158 1.87 2.92 -0.52
C GLU A 158 2.80 3.48 0.56
N ASP A 159 3.99 3.96 0.20
CA ASP A 159 4.90 4.57 1.16
C ASP A 159 4.30 5.83 1.82
N ILE A 160 3.64 6.68 1.02
CA ILE A 160 2.95 7.87 1.51
C ILE A 160 1.77 7.49 2.41
N VAL A 161 0.98 6.50 2.01
CA VAL A 161 -0.17 6.01 2.78
C VAL A 161 0.30 5.45 4.12
N ARG A 162 1.33 4.59 4.12
CA ARG A 162 1.91 4.01 5.35
C ARG A 162 2.46 5.07 6.28
N GLU A 163 3.17 6.06 5.74
CA GLU A 163 3.67 7.19 6.53
C GLU A 163 2.54 7.95 7.22
N ARG A 164 1.50 8.35 6.47
CA ARG A 164 0.35 9.08 7.03
C ARG A 164 -0.43 8.27 8.05
N SER A 165 -0.73 7.01 7.74
CA SER A 165 -1.41 6.11 8.67
C SER A 165 -0.61 5.92 9.95
N TRP A 166 0.71 5.78 9.84
CA TRP A 166 1.59 5.61 10.98
C TRP A 166 1.66 6.86 11.87
N ASP A 167 1.64 8.06 11.29
CA ASP A 167 1.60 9.30 12.08
C ASP A 167 0.32 9.39 12.92
N VAL A 168 -0.82 8.95 12.38
CA VAL A 168 -2.09 8.89 13.13
C VAL A 168 -2.00 7.83 14.24
N VAL A 169 -1.46 6.64 13.94
CA VAL A 169 -1.23 5.59 14.94
C VAL A 169 -0.33 6.11 16.06
N ARG A 170 0.81 6.73 15.74
CA ARG A 170 1.75 7.30 16.72
C ARG A 170 1.04 8.28 17.64
N SER A 171 0.29 9.20 17.05
CA SER A 171 -0.45 10.24 17.76
C SER A 171 -1.52 9.68 18.70
N ARG A 172 -2.32 8.70 18.25
CA ARG A 172 -3.48 8.20 19.01
C ARG A 172 -3.13 7.12 20.02
N CYS A 173 -2.17 6.26 19.69
CA CYS A 173 -1.77 5.15 20.54
C CYS A 173 -0.68 5.55 21.54
N GLY A 174 -0.22 6.81 21.53
CA GLY A 174 0.82 7.31 22.43
C GLY A 174 2.09 6.49 22.29
N VAL A 175 2.38 6.06 21.07
CA VAL A 175 3.46 5.12 20.82
C VAL A 175 4.78 5.87 20.82
N ASP A 176 5.36 5.97 22.00
CA ASP A 176 6.81 5.90 22.16
C ASP A 176 7.22 4.45 21.81
N LEU A 177 7.20 4.07 20.53
CA LEU A 177 7.94 2.89 20.09
C LEU A 177 9.42 3.28 20.13
N ASP A 178 9.97 3.23 21.33
CA ASP A 178 11.40 3.23 21.63
C ASP A 178 12.21 4.29 20.86
N GLU A 179 12.51 5.40 21.54
CA GLU A 179 13.59 6.36 21.21
C GLU A 179 14.99 5.70 21.13
N SER A 180 15.11 4.37 21.05
CA SER A 180 16.36 3.67 20.75
C SER A 180 16.78 3.76 19.27
N PHE A 181 15.95 4.39 18.42
CA PHE A 181 16.27 4.66 17.00
C PHE A 181 16.55 6.14 16.69
N VAL A 182 16.95 6.95 17.67
CA VAL A 182 17.64 8.23 17.39
C VAL A 182 19.11 7.93 17.06
N GLY A 183 19.30 7.13 16.02
CA GLY A 183 20.59 6.73 15.47
C GLY A 183 20.70 7.15 14.02
N GLY A 184 20.65 8.47 13.74
CA GLY A 184 21.24 9.10 12.55
C GLY A 184 20.98 8.49 11.16
N GLY A 185 19.90 7.72 10.98
CA GLY A 185 19.59 7.01 9.74
C GLY A 185 18.24 7.43 9.17
N ARG A 186 18.19 7.67 7.86
CA ARG A 186 17.03 8.08 7.04
C ARG A 186 15.91 7.02 6.93
N GLU A 187 15.75 6.12 7.90
CA GLU A 187 14.74 5.05 7.82
C GLU A 187 13.38 5.55 8.31
N ARG A 188 12.34 5.24 7.53
CA ARG A 188 10.95 5.60 7.87
C ARG A 188 10.54 4.88 9.16
N PRO A 189 9.96 5.56 10.16
CA PRO A 189 9.68 4.97 11.48
C PRO A 189 8.80 3.71 11.45
N TRP A 190 7.89 3.60 10.48
CA TRP A 190 7.03 2.41 10.31
C TRP A 190 7.77 1.22 9.71
N ALA A 191 8.83 1.45 8.93
CA ALA A 191 9.50 0.42 8.14
C ALA A 191 10.21 -0.60 9.02
N GLY A 192 10.83 -0.16 10.12
CA GLY A 192 11.45 -1.03 11.11
C GLY A 192 10.43 -1.91 11.83
N ALA A 193 9.36 -1.30 12.36
CA ALA A 193 8.28 -2.01 13.05
C ALA A 193 7.61 -3.04 12.14
N PHE A 194 7.33 -2.65 10.90
CA PHE A 194 6.70 -3.52 9.92
C PHE A 194 7.63 -4.66 9.47
N SER A 195 8.92 -4.38 9.24
CA SER A 195 9.91 -5.41 8.90
C SER A 195 10.09 -6.44 10.01
N LYS A 196 10.15 -5.98 11.27
CA LYS A 196 10.18 -6.86 12.44
C LYS A 196 8.95 -7.76 12.50
N TRP A 197 7.75 -7.18 12.37
CA TRP A 197 6.52 -7.97 12.32
C TRP A 197 6.52 -8.99 11.18
N LYS A 198 7.00 -8.62 9.97
CA LYS A 198 7.12 -9.56 8.84
C LYS A 198 8.02 -10.74 9.18
N ALA A 199 9.17 -10.50 9.82
CA ALA A 199 10.09 -11.56 10.24
C ALA A 199 9.42 -12.50 11.25
N ASP A 200 8.77 -11.94 12.27
CA ASP A 200 8.07 -12.70 13.31
C ASP A 200 6.90 -13.53 12.72
N SER A 201 6.11 -12.94 11.83
CA SER A 201 5.00 -13.62 11.15
C SER A 201 5.45 -14.74 10.20
N ARG A 202 6.65 -14.64 9.62
CA ARG A 202 7.25 -15.73 8.83
C ARG A 202 7.75 -16.85 9.72
N ALA A 203 8.43 -16.53 10.83
CA ALA A 203 8.91 -17.51 11.80
C ALA A 203 7.75 -18.33 12.39
N ARG A 204 6.62 -17.68 12.74
CA ARG A 204 5.42 -18.37 13.22
C ARG A 204 4.85 -19.35 12.20
N ARG A 205 4.70 -18.93 10.93
CA ARG A 205 4.20 -19.79 9.85
C ARG A 205 5.14 -20.97 9.53
N GLY A 206 6.45 -20.78 9.66
CA GLY A 206 7.44 -21.85 9.47
C GLY A 206 7.38 -22.94 10.55
N ASN A 207 7.01 -22.56 11.78
CA ASN A 207 6.86 -23.51 12.89
C ASN A 207 5.52 -24.26 12.87
N GLU A 208 4.49 -23.77 12.18
CA GLU A 208 3.20 -24.46 11.99
C GLU A 208 3.25 -25.57 10.91
N LEU A 209 4.36 -25.67 10.18
CA LEU A 209 4.59 -26.65 9.10
C LEU A 209 5.47 -27.84 9.52
N HIS A 210 5.76 -27.99 10.82
CA HIS A 210 6.44 -29.14 11.44
C HIS A 210 5.57 -29.74 12.56
#